data_AF-A0A9W8E6N7-F1
#
_entry.id   AF-A0A9W8E6N7-F1
#
_cell.length_a   1.000
_cell.length_b   1.000
_cell.length_c   1.000
_cell.angle_alpha   90.00
_cell.angle_beta   90.00
_cell.angle_gamma   90.00
#
_symmetry.space_group_name_H-M   'P 1'
#
loop_
_entity.id
_entity.type
_entity.pdbx_description
1 polymer ?
#
loop_
_entity_poly.entity_id
_entity_poly.type
_entity_poly.pdbx_seq_one_letter_code
_entity_poly.pdbx_strand_id
1 'polypeptide(L)'
;MFYVIGLGLADERDITVKGLEAVRRCERVYLEAYTSILMVEKEKLEEYYQRPVILADREMVETESDRILQDAGTKDVAFLVVGDPYG
;
A
#
# COMPACT_ATOMS: atom_id res chain seq x y z
N MET A 1 6.08 -12.63 1.72
CA MET A 1 6.29 -12.03 0.38
C MET A 1 6.09 -10.53 0.47
N PHE A 2 6.89 -9.74 -0.25
CA PHE A 2 6.73 -8.28 -0.32
C PHE A 2 6.05 -7.89 -1.63
N TYR A 3 4.91 -7.20 -1.56
CA TYR A 3 4.15 -6.75 -2.74
C TYR A 3 4.27 -5.24 -2.87
N VAL A 4 4.61 -4.78 -4.06
CA VAL A 4 4.51 -3.37 -4.44
C VAL A 4 3.29 -3.24 -5.37
N ILE A 5 2.30 -2.47 -4.96
CA ILE A 5 0.96 -2.46 -5.59
C ILE A 5 0.56 -1.03 -5.92
N GLY A 6 0.30 -0.77 -7.21
CA GLY A 6 -0.30 0.47 -7.66
C GLY A 6 -1.80 0.54 -7.35
N LEU A 7 -2.26 1.69 -6.86
CA LEU A 7 -3.66 1.96 -6.55
C LEU A 7 -4.44 2.55 -7.73
N GLY A 8 -3.77 2.95 -8.81
CA GLY A 8 -4.39 3.69 -9.90
C GLY A 8 -4.66 5.16 -9.53
N LEU A 9 -5.57 5.82 -10.23
CA LEU A 9 -5.56 7.30 -10.36
C LEU A 9 -6.71 8.01 -9.66
N ALA A 10 -7.87 7.35 -9.51
CA ALA A 10 -9.10 7.99 -9.08
C ALA A 10 -9.54 7.55 -7.69
N ASP A 11 -9.89 6.27 -7.52
CA ASP A 11 -10.52 5.79 -6.29
C ASP A 11 -10.04 4.41 -5.83
N GLU A 12 -10.61 3.92 -4.71
CA GLU A 12 -10.23 2.64 -4.09
C GLU A 12 -10.44 1.41 -5.01
N ARG A 13 -11.12 1.56 -6.14
CA ARG A 13 -11.45 0.49 -7.09
C ARG A 13 -10.55 0.46 -8.32
N ASP A 14 -9.71 1.47 -8.51
CA ASP A 14 -8.75 1.51 -9.62
C ASP A 14 -7.62 0.50 -9.44
N ILE A 15 -7.41 0.01 -8.21
CA ILE A 15 -6.54 -1.12 -7.94
C ILE A 15 -6.97 -2.34 -8.77
N THR A 16 -5.99 -3.06 -9.32
CA THR A 16 -6.29 -4.31 -10.03
C THR A 16 -6.88 -5.37 -9.10
N VAL A 17 -7.68 -6.30 -9.64
CA VAL A 17 -8.23 -7.43 -8.89
C VAL A 17 -7.14 -8.21 -8.14
N LYS A 18 -6.01 -8.48 -8.81
CA LYS A 18 -4.86 -9.18 -8.21
C LYS A 18 -4.20 -8.38 -7.09
N GLY A 19 -4.14 -7.05 -7.22
CA GLY A 19 -3.68 -6.15 -6.16
C GLY A 19 -4.58 -6.24 -4.93
N LEU A 20 -5.89 -6.10 -5.12
CA LEU A 20 -6.88 -6.18 -4.04
C LEU A 20 -6.82 -7.51 -3.28
N GLU A 21 -6.70 -8.63 -4.00
CA GLU A 21 -6.53 -9.96 -3.40
C GLU A 21 -5.22 -10.07 -2.60
N ALA A 22 -4.13 -9.47 -3.08
CA ALA A 22 -2.87 -9.42 -2.36
C ALA A 22 -2.97 -8.59 -1.08
N VAL A 23 -3.58 -7.40 -1.14
CA VAL A 23 -3.79 -6.54 0.04
C VAL A 23 -4.57 -7.28 1.12
N ARG A 24 -5.69 -7.93 0.74
CA ARG A 24 -6.56 -8.65 1.68
C ARG A 24 -5.87 -9.80 2.41
N ARG A 25 -4.84 -10.43 1.85
CA ARG A 25 -4.07 -11.50 2.52
C ARG A 25 -2.88 -11.02 3.34
N CYS A 26 -2.35 -9.81 3.06
CA CYS A 26 -1.16 -9.31 3.72
C CYS A 26 -1.39 -9.07 5.22
N GLU A 27 -0.39 -9.38 6.04
CA GLU A 27 -0.42 -9.10 7.47
C GLU A 27 -0.34 -7.60 7.73
N ARG A 28 0.47 -6.89 6.94
CA ARG A 28 0.65 -5.43 7.02
C ARG A 28 0.48 -4.80 5.64
N VAL A 29 -0.15 -3.64 5.64
CA VAL A 29 -0.41 -2.85 4.43
C VAL A 29 0.06 -1.42 4.71
N TYR A 30 1.10 -1.00 4.00
CA TYR A 30 1.64 0.35 4.06
C TYR A 30 1.16 1.15 2.86
N LEU A 31 0.82 2.42 3.06
CA LEU A 31 0.48 3.36 2.01
C LEU A 31 1.48 4.50 2.04
N GLU A 32 2.23 4.67 0.96
CA GLU A 32 2.95 5.91 0.74
C GLU A 32 2.03 6.91 0.02
N ALA A 33 1.96 8.12 0.55
CA ALA A 33 1.12 9.19 0.03
C ALA A 33 1.92 10.49 -0.18
N TYR A 34 3.23 10.39 -0.40
CA TYR A 34 4.10 11.55 -0.57
C TYR A 34 4.55 11.78 -2.01
N THR A 35 4.48 10.76 -2.88
CA THR A 35 4.81 10.90 -4.30
C THR A 35 3.65 11.46 -5.13
N SER A 36 2.41 11.26 -4.68
CA SER A 36 1.20 11.66 -5.39
C SER A 36 0.02 11.84 -4.44
N ILE A 37 -0.95 12.66 -4.87
CA ILE A 37 -2.16 12.94 -4.10
C ILE A 37 -3.16 11.81 -4.33
N LEU A 38 -3.48 11.08 -3.27
CA LEU A 38 -4.61 10.17 -3.26
C LEU A 38 -5.90 10.99 -3.09
N MET A 39 -6.83 10.91 -4.06
CA MET A 39 -8.11 11.62 -4.01
C MET A 39 -9.16 10.95 -3.10
N VAL A 40 -8.73 9.98 -2.30
CA VAL A 40 -9.58 9.16 -1.44
C VAL A 40 -9.06 9.17 -0.02
N GLU A 41 -9.97 9.29 0.94
CA GLU A 41 -9.66 9.19 2.36
C GLU A 41 -9.20 7.78 2.73
N LYS A 42 -8.24 7.71 3.64
CA LYS A 42 -7.63 6.46 4.11
C LYS A 42 -8.69 5.47 4.61
N GLU A 43 -9.69 5.97 5.33
CA GLU A 43 -10.78 5.19 5.93
C GLU A 43 -11.58 4.45 4.87
N LYS A 44 -11.79 5.06 3.70
CA LYS A 44 -12.49 4.44 2.57
C LYS A 44 -11.67 3.32 1.93
N LEU A 45 -10.34 3.48 1.86
CA LEU A 45 -9.44 2.39 1.45
C LEU A 45 -9.50 1.24 2.45
N GLU A 46 -9.43 1.52 3.76
CA GLU A 46 -9.47 0.50 4.81
C GLU A 46 -10.80 -0.28 4.78
N GLU A 47 -11.92 0.41 4.59
CA GLU A 47 -13.24 -0.19 4.42
C GLU A 47 -13.28 -1.08 3.17
N TYR A 48 -12.85 -0.60 2.01
CA TYR A 48 -12.95 -1.38 0.78
C TYR A 48 -11.96 -2.56 0.73
N TYR A 49 -10.74 -2.36 1.22
CA TYR A 49 -9.69 -3.38 1.27
C TYR A 49 -9.85 -4.35 2.44
N GLN A 50 -10.71 -4.03 3.42
CA GLN A 50 -10.94 -4.84 4.61
C GLN A 50 -9.64 -5.10 5.39
N ARG A 51 -8.77 -4.09 5.42
CA ARG A 51 -7.46 -4.11 6.08
C ARG A 51 -7.10 -2.74 6.62
N PRO A 52 -6.50 -2.65 7.82
CA PRO A 52 -5.92 -1.41 8.29
C PRO A 52 -4.73 -1.02 7.40
N VAL A 53 -4.61 0.28 7.13
CA VAL A 53 -3.55 0.87 6.31
C VAL A 53 -2.63 1.67 7.24
N ILE A 54 -1.33 1.48 7.08
CA ILE A 54 -0.29 2.19 7.81
C ILE A 54 0.26 3.27 6.89
N LEU A 55 0.12 4.55 7.25
CA LEU A 55 0.72 5.62 6.47
C LEU A 55 2.24 5.57 6.62
N ALA A 56 2.94 5.56 5.49
CA ALA A 56 4.38 5.66 5.41
C ALA A 56 4.73 7.01 4.79
N ASP A 57 5.36 7.88 5.58
CA ASP A 57 5.86 9.16 5.09
C ASP A 57 7.19 8.99 4.33
N ARG A 58 7.69 10.10 3.80
CA ARG A 58 8.94 10.11 3.03
C ARG A 58 10.12 9.54 3.82
N GLU A 59 10.24 9.91 5.09
CA GLU A 59 11.36 9.47 5.94
C GLU A 59 11.32 7.94 6.15
N MET A 60 10.13 7.39 6.43
CA MET A 60 9.95 5.95 6.57
C MET A 60 10.28 5.20 5.29
N VAL A 61 9.89 5.73 4.13
CA VAL A 61 10.11 5.06 2.83
C VAL A 61 11.56 5.16 2.38
N GLU A 62 12.18 6.33 2.49
CA GLU A 62 13.51 6.58 1.91
C GLU A 62 14.66 6.23 2.86
N THR A 63 14.45 6.31 4.17
CA THR A 63 15.52 6.16 5.17
C THR A 63 15.25 5.04 6.18
N GLU A 64 14.00 4.79 6.56
CA GLU A 64 13.64 3.73 7.53
C GLU A 64 12.97 2.49 6.90
N SER A 65 13.28 2.18 5.64
CA SER A 65 12.63 1.10 4.87
C SER A 65 12.73 -0.29 5.53
N ASP A 66 13.71 -0.50 6.40
CA ASP A 66 13.83 -1.71 7.24
C ASP A 66 12.56 -1.98 8.07
N ARG A 67 11.84 -0.94 8.49
CA ARG A 67 10.57 -1.07 9.24
C ARG A 67 9.46 -1.63 8.37
N ILE A 68 9.41 -1.23 7.10
CA ILE A 68 8.44 -1.72 6.11
C ILE A 68 8.79 -3.18 5.75
N LEU A 69 10.08 -3.47 5.59
CA LEU A 69 10.58 -4.78 5.17
C LEU A 69 10.68 -5.81 6.30
N GLN A 70 10.57 -5.39 7.56
CA GLN A 70 10.63 -6.26 8.73
C GLN A 70 9.73 -7.49 8.52
N ASP A 71 10.25 -8.69 8.71
CA ASP A 71 9.57 -9.99 8.54
C ASP A 71 8.94 -10.27 7.16
N ALA A 72 9.18 -9.46 6.12
CA ALA A 72 8.58 -9.67 4.80
C ALA A 72 9.06 -10.97 4.11
N GLY A 73 10.14 -11.58 4.61
CA GLY A 73 10.62 -12.91 4.21
C GLY A 73 9.77 -14.08 4.71
N THR A 74 9.00 -13.90 5.80
CA THR A 74 8.14 -14.94 6.39
C THR A 74 6.66 -14.59 6.36
N LYS A 75 6.34 -13.30 6.25
CA LYS A 75 4.97 -12.77 6.24
C LYS A 75 4.69 -12.02 4.95
N ASP A 76 3.42 -11.94 4.58
CA ASP A 76 2.98 -11.16 3.43
C ASP A 76 2.80 -9.70 3.83
N VAL A 77 3.47 -8.79 3.13
CA VAL A 77 3.46 -7.34 3.37
C VAL A 77 3.18 -6.62 2.06
N ALA A 78 2.23 -5.69 2.06
CA ALA A 78 1.91 -4.84 0.92
C ALA A 78 2.42 -3.42 1.13
N PHE A 79 2.99 -2.85 0.08
CA PHE A 79 3.37 -1.46 -0.04
C PHE A 79 2.58 -0.84 -1.20
N LEU A 80 1.66 0.06 -0.87
CA LEU A 80 0.72 0.69 -1.78
C LEU A 80 1.29 2.02 -2.26
N VAL A 81 1.23 2.23 -3.57
CA VAL A 81 1.67 3.44 -4.26
C VAL A 81 0.50 4.01 -5.05
N VAL A 82 0.28 5.33 -4.97
CA VAL A 82 -0.74 6.00 -5.79
C VAL A 82 -0.30 5.95 -7.26
N GLY A 83 -1.19 5.58 -8.18
CA GLY A 83 -0.84 5.36 -9.58
C GLY A 83 -0.18 4.01 -9.82
N ASP A 84 0.98 4.02 -10.49
CA ASP A 84 1.81 2.84 -10.76
C ASP A 84 3.16 2.97 -10.04
N PRO A 85 3.69 1.90 -9.39
CA PRO A 85 4.92 2.00 -8.61
C PRO A 85 6.19 2.35 -9.37
N TYR A 86 6.22 2.17 -10.70
CA TYR A 86 7.40 2.38 -11.53
C TYR A 86 7.13 3.29 -12.75
N GLY A 87 5.94 3.89 -12.81
CA GLY A 87 5.44 4.70 -13.91
C GLY A 87 5.94 6.14 -13.93
#